data_AF-A0A9D7C7A4-F1
#
_entry.id   AF-A0A9D7C7A4-F1
#
_cell.length_a   1.000
_cell.length_b   1.000
_cell.length_c   1.000
_cell.angle_alpha   90.00
_cell.angle_beta   90.00
_cell.angle_gamma   90.00
#
_symmetry.space_group_name_H-M   'P 1'
#
loop_
_entity.id
_entity.type
_entity.pdbx_description
1 polymer ?
#
loop_
_entity_poly.entity_id
_entity_poly.type
_entity_poly.pdbx_seq_one_letter_code
_entity_poly.pdbx_strand_id
1 'polypeptide(L)'
;MQVLRNIFYSFPFQLALLHLRRYIFMLVPWVLLILIVSGNMLSRLGFHYLFLDPEYFGKVTFFSFFLIGLALGGFIFVWNITSYILNSFRFPFLATFERPFLRYTLNNSVYPLLFICIYFYSIIRFQYYAELKSFVEVITYQAALISGISLMMIIAVAGSLNVHVERFIQIRSLRKRHTEEKKKGFSVF
;
A
#
# COMPACT_ATOMS: atom_id res chain seq x y z
N MET A 1 -2.29 30.42 12.23
CA MET A 1 -3.49 30.22 11.37
C MET A 1 -3.16 29.71 9.95
N GLN A 2 -2.12 30.19 9.26
CA GLN A 2 -1.82 29.76 7.88
C GLN A 2 -1.38 28.29 7.76
N VAL A 3 -0.59 27.77 8.70
CA VAL A 3 -0.08 26.39 8.67
C VAL A 3 -1.21 25.35 8.74
N LEU A 4 -2.17 25.54 9.66
CA LEU A 4 -3.35 24.68 9.78
C LEU A 4 -4.13 24.63 8.47
N ARG A 5 -4.38 25.80 7.87
CA ARG A 5 -5.05 25.90 6.57
C ARG A 5 -4.31 25.09 5.49
N ASN A 6 -2.98 25.21 5.43
CA ASN A 6 -2.18 24.49 4.44
C ASN A 6 -2.23 22.96 4.64
N ILE A 7 -2.28 22.48 5.89
CA ILE A 7 -2.45 21.04 6.19
C ILE A 7 -3.84 20.58 5.75
N PHE A 8 -4.90 21.31 6.09
CA PHE A 8 -6.28 20.98 5.71
C PHE A 8 -6.49 20.93 4.19
N TYR A 9 -5.87 21.84 3.44
CA TYR A 9 -5.94 21.87 1.98
C TYR A 9 -4.86 21.04 1.28
N SER A 10 -4.02 20.32 2.03
CA SER A 10 -3.04 19.41 1.45
C SER A 10 -3.72 18.19 0.83
N PHE A 11 -3.16 17.73 -0.30
CA PHE A 11 -3.72 16.58 -1.01
C PHE A 11 -3.79 15.29 -0.17
N PRO A 12 -2.80 14.93 0.66
CA PRO A 12 -2.89 13.76 1.55
C PRO A 12 -4.06 13.85 2.53
N PHE A 13 -4.26 15.01 3.15
CA PHE A 13 -5.34 15.21 4.11
C PHE A 13 -6.71 15.17 3.44
N GLN A 14 -6.86 15.85 2.31
CA GLN A 14 -8.10 15.83 1.52
C GLN A 14 -8.44 14.41 1.06
N LEU A 15 -7.44 13.62 0.69
CA LEU A 15 -7.64 12.23 0.28
C LEU A 15 -8.02 11.34 1.47
N ALA A 16 -7.40 11.55 2.63
CA ALA A 16 -7.78 10.84 3.85
C ALA A 16 -9.24 11.14 4.26
N LEU A 17 -9.65 12.40 4.17
CA LEU A 17 -11.03 12.83 4.43
C LEU A 17 -12.02 12.29 3.38
N LEU A 18 -11.59 12.19 2.12
CA LEU A 18 -12.40 11.62 1.04
C LEU A 18 -12.80 10.17 1.34
N HIS A 19 -11.87 9.37 1.87
CA HIS A 19 -12.12 7.99 2.28
C HIS A 19 -13.17 7.89 3.37
N LEU A 20 -13.05 8.72 4.41
CA LEU A 20 -14.04 8.77 5.50
C LEU A 20 -15.44 9.16 5.00
N ARG A 21 -15.51 10.11 4.07
CA ARG A 21 -16.79 10.65 3.60
C ARG A 21 -17.49 9.76 2.56
N ARG A 22 -16.74 9.09 1.68
CA ARG A 22 -17.32 8.37 0.51
C ARG A 22 -17.04 6.87 0.48
N TYR A 23 -15.99 6.38 1.14
CA TYR A 23 -15.56 4.99 1.02
C TYR A 23 -15.29 4.38 2.40
N ILE A 24 -16.25 4.53 3.33
CA ILE A 24 -16.13 4.04 4.71
C ILE A 24 -15.83 2.53 4.76
N PHE A 25 -16.42 1.74 3.86
CA PHE A 25 -16.17 0.30 3.78
C PHE A 25 -14.71 -0.05 3.44
N MET A 26 -14.01 0.80 2.68
CA MET A 26 -12.58 0.58 2.42
C MET A 26 -11.72 0.77 3.67
N LEU A 27 -12.21 1.50 4.68
CA LEU A 27 -11.52 1.70 5.95
C LEU A 27 -11.71 0.55 6.95
N VAL A 28 -12.70 -0.32 6.72
CA VAL A 28 -12.99 -1.45 7.63
C VAL A 28 -11.77 -2.36 7.83
N PRO A 29 -11.03 -2.79 6.78
CA PRO A 29 -9.82 -3.60 6.96
C PRO A 29 -8.74 -2.91 7.81
N TRP A 30 -8.57 -1.58 7.66
CA TRP A 30 -7.61 -0.83 8.46
C TRP A 30 -7.99 -0.80 9.93
N VAL A 31 -9.26 -0.50 10.23
CA VAL A 31 -9.77 -0.48 11.61
C VAL A 31 -9.64 -1.87 12.23
N LEU A 32 -10.01 -2.92 11.49
CA LEU A 32 -9.90 -4.30 11.95
C LEU A 32 -8.45 -4.67 12.29
N LEU A 33 -7.49 -4.36 11.41
CA LEU A 33 -6.07 -4.61 11.66
C LEU A 33 -5.57 -3.85 12.89
N ILE A 34 -5.94 -2.58 13.04
CA ILE A 34 -5.58 -1.77 14.23
C ILE A 34 -6.11 -2.42 15.51
N LEU A 35 -7.37 -2.87 15.50
CA LEU A 35 -8.01 -3.49 16.66
C LEU A 35 -7.36 -4.81 17.08
N ILE A 36 -6.98 -5.66 16.10
CA ILE A 36 -6.29 -6.93 16.36
C ILE A 36 -4.88 -6.68 16.90
N VAL A 37 -4.10 -5.83 16.23
CA VAL A 37 -2.71 -5.53 16.61
C VAL A 37 -2.65 -4.86 17.98
N SER A 38 -3.60 -3.99 18.30
CA SER A 38 -3.69 -3.33 19.62
C SER A 38 -4.15 -4.26 20.74
N GLY A 39 -4.59 -5.49 20.43
CA GLY A 39 -5.11 -6.45 21.41
C GLY A 39 -6.53 -6.15 21.92
N ASN A 40 -7.21 -5.14 21.35
CA ASN A 40 -8.57 -4.76 21.71
C ASN A 40 -9.63 -5.73 21.14
N MET A 41 -9.26 -6.53 20.14
CA MET A 41 -10.15 -7.47 19.47
C MET A 41 -9.42 -8.78 19.18
N LEU A 42 -10.12 -9.91 19.30
CA LEU A 42 -9.59 -11.28 19.13
C LEU A 42 -8.36 -11.63 20.01
N SER A 43 -8.05 -10.84 21.05
CA SER A 43 -6.94 -11.17 21.97
C SER A 43 -7.14 -12.51 22.68
N ARG A 44 -8.38 -12.83 23.06
CA ARG A 44 -8.74 -14.13 23.67
C ARG A 44 -8.57 -15.33 22.74
N LEU A 45 -8.61 -15.10 21.42
CA LEU A 45 -8.41 -16.14 20.41
C LEU A 45 -6.94 -16.24 19.98
N GLY A 46 -6.06 -15.40 20.52
CA GLY A 46 -4.63 -15.41 20.22
C GLY A 46 -4.24 -14.79 18.87
N PHE A 47 -5.17 -14.24 18.09
CA PHE A 47 -4.85 -13.66 16.77
C PHE A 47 -3.88 -12.49 16.84
N HIS A 48 -3.88 -11.76 17.95
CA HIS A 48 -2.92 -10.71 18.23
C HIS A 48 -1.46 -11.20 18.19
N TYR A 49 -1.19 -12.41 18.68
CA TYR A 49 0.15 -13.01 18.67
C TYR A 49 0.62 -13.32 17.24
N LEU A 50 -0.29 -13.63 16.31
CA LEU A 50 0.09 -13.85 14.90
C LEU A 50 0.72 -12.61 14.25
N PHE A 51 0.42 -11.41 14.77
CA PHE A 51 1.02 -10.17 14.31
C PHE A 51 2.18 -9.73 15.20
N LEU A 52 2.05 -9.86 16.51
CA LEU A 52 3.06 -9.34 17.44
C LEU A 52 4.23 -10.28 17.65
N ASP A 53 4.03 -11.58 17.46
CA ASP A 53 5.03 -12.63 17.64
C ASP A 53 4.88 -13.71 16.56
N PRO A 54 5.04 -13.36 15.27
CA PRO A 54 4.90 -14.31 14.19
C PRO A 54 5.96 -15.39 14.31
N GLU A 55 5.53 -16.65 14.31
CA GLU A 55 6.42 -17.80 14.29
C GLU A 55 6.58 -18.37 12.88
N TYR A 56 7.82 -18.66 12.49
CA TYR A 56 8.15 -19.39 11.28
C TYR A 56 9.06 -20.55 11.65
N PHE A 57 8.66 -21.78 11.31
CA PHE A 57 9.29 -23.01 11.81
C PHE A 57 9.43 -23.06 13.34
N GLY A 58 8.41 -22.59 14.06
CA GLY A 58 8.38 -22.58 15.54
C GLY A 58 9.38 -21.61 16.17
N LYS A 59 9.88 -20.62 15.41
CA LYS A 59 10.80 -19.59 15.91
C LYS A 59 10.40 -18.21 15.40
N VAL A 60 10.59 -17.23 16.27
CA VAL A 60 10.38 -15.82 15.95
C VAL A 60 11.71 -15.25 15.45
N THR A 61 11.80 -15.06 14.14
CA THR A 61 13.02 -14.65 13.47
C THR A 61 12.77 -13.43 12.60
N PHE A 62 13.85 -12.88 12.04
CA PHE A 62 13.76 -11.88 10.98
C PHE A 62 12.79 -12.33 9.87
N PHE A 63 12.88 -13.59 9.41
CA PHE A 63 12.04 -14.09 8.34
C PHE A 63 10.55 -14.09 8.70
N SER A 64 10.20 -14.34 9.95
CA SER A 64 8.81 -14.34 10.39
C SER A 64 8.16 -12.97 10.21
N PHE A 65 8.82 -11.91 10.71
CA PHE A 65 8.35 -10.53 10.52
C PHE A 65 8.47 -10.04 9.08
N PHE A 66 9.47 -10.52 8.33
CA PHE A 66 9.62 -10.21 6.91
C PHE A 66 8.45 -10.73 6.08
N LEU A 67 7.96 -11.95 6.34
CA LEU A 67 6.79 -12.52 5.66
C LEU A 67 5.51 -11.73 5.98
N ILE A 68 5.33 -11.31 7.23
CA ILE A 68 4.23 -10.40 7.60
C ILE A 68 4.37 -9.05 6.87
N GLY A 69 5.60 -8.53 6.77
CA GLY A 69 5.92 -7.33 5.99
C GLY A 69 5.56 -7.47 4.51
N LEU A 70 5.84 -8.61 3.89
CA LEU A 70 5.44 -8.89 2.50
C LEU A 70 3.91 -8.87 2.34
N ALA A 71 3.19 -9.57 3.22
CA ALA A 71 1.73 -9.60 3.19
C ALA A 71 1.13 -8.19 3.37
N LEU A 72 1.66 -7.43 4.33
CA LEU A 72 1.24 -6.05 4.59
C LEU A 72 1.58 -5.13 3.42
N GLY A 73 2.73 -5.28 2.78
CA GLY A 73 3.10 -4.55 1.56
C GLY A 73 2.12 -4.84 0.41
N GLY A 74 1.70 -6.09 0.25
CA GLY A 74 0.67 -6.48 -0.72
C GLY A 74 -0.68 -5.82 -0.43
N PHE A 75 -1.09 -5.82 0.84
CA PHE A 75 -2.30 -5.13 1.28
C PHE A 75 -2.24 -3.61 1.03
N ILE A 76 -1.11 -2.95 1.36
CA ILE A 76 -0.89 -1.53 1.09
C ILE A 76 -0.96 -1.24 -0.42
N PHE A 77 -0.40 -2.12 -1.26
CA PHE A 77 -0.48 -1.97 -2.70
C PHE A 77 -1.92 -2.09 -3.22
N VAL A 78 -2.68 -3.10 -2.77
CA VAL A 78 -4.10 -3.30 -3.13
C VAL A 78 -4.95 -2.11 -2.67
N TRP A 79 -4.68 -1.57 -1.48
CA TRP A 79 -5.29 -0.34 -1.00
C TRP A 79 -5.05 0.82 -1.97
N ASN A 80 -3.80 1.03 -2.39
CA ASN A 80 -3.44 2.15 -3.27
C ASN A 80 -4.05 2.03 -4.66
N ILE A 81 -4.01 0.85 -5.29
CA ILE A 81 -4.59 0.65 -6.63
C ILE A 81 -6.12 0.79 -6.61
N THR A 82 -6.80 0.19 -5.63
CA THR A 82 -8.26 0.28 -5.50
C THR A 82 -8.68 1.74 -5.28
N SER A 83 -7.99 2.42 -4.38
CA SER A 83 -8.22 3.84 -4.08
C SER A 83 -7.99 4.71 -5.31
N TYR A 84 -6.92 4.46 -6.07
CA TYR A 84 -6.60 5.20 -7.31
C TYR A 84 -7.68 5.01 -8.38
N ILE A 85 -8.15 3.78 -8.60
CA ILE A 85 -9.22 3.50 -9.57
C ILE A 85 -10.50 4.25 -9.20
N LEU A 86 -10.87 4.27 -7.92
CA LEU A 86 -12.11 4.88 -7.45
C LEU A 86 -12.08 6.42 -7.38
N ASN A 87 -10.90 7.04 -7.40
CA ASN A 87 -10.78 8.48 -7.09
C ASN A 87 -9.95 9.28 -8.09
N SER A 88 -9.14 8.65 -8.94
CA SER A 88 -8.25 9.35 -9.88
C SER A 88 -8.98 10.37 -10.76
N PHE A 89 -10.18 10.05 -11.23
CA PHE A 89 -10.99 10.94 -12.07
C PHE A 89 -11.41 12.25 -11.37
N ARG A 90 -11.43 12.28 -10.03
CA ARG A 90 -11.77 13.48 -9.24
C ARG A 90 -10.59 14.46 -9.15
N PHE A 91 -9.40 14.03 -9.55
CA PHE A 91 -8.16 14.79 -9.42
C PHE A 91 -7.44 14.89 -10.78
N PRO A 92 -7.97 15.71 -11.73
CA PRO A 92 -7.41 15.81 -13.08
C PRO A 92 -5.95 16.25 -13.11
N PHE A 93 -5.51 17.03 -12.12
CA PHE A 93 -4.12 17.47 -11.98
C PHE A 93 -3.13 16.29 -11.83
N LEU A 94 -3.59 15.10 -11.42
CA LEU A 94 -2.73 13.92 -11.38
C LEU A 94 -2.24 13.53 -12.79
N ALA A 95 -3.06 13.76 -13.81
CA ALA A 95 -2.74 13.41 -15.19
C ALA A 95 -1.64 14.26 -15.81
N THR A 96 -1.26 15.39 -15.18
CA THR A 96 -0.15 16.24 -15.67
C THR A 96 1.23 15.70 -15.27
N PHE A 97 1.30 14.71 -14.37
CA PHE A 97 2.56 14.09 -13.95
C PHE A 97 2.90 12.89 -14.83
N GLU A 98 4.20 12.67 -15.07
CA GLU A 98 4.70 11.49 -15.81
C GLU A 98 4.32 10.16 -15.16
N ARG A 99 4.21 10.13 -13.83
CA ARG A 99 3.93 8.93 -13.02
C ARG A 99 2.76 9.19 -12.06
N PRO A 100 1.51 9.26 -12.57
CA PRO A 100 0.34 9.68 -11.80
C PRO A 100 0.04 8.74 -10.62
N PHE A 101 0.14 7.43 -10.85
CA PHE A 101 -0.10 6.42 -9.80
C PHE A 101 0.91 6.53 -8.64
N LEU A 102 2.19 6.73 -8.93
CA LEU A 102 3.21 6.86 -7.88
C LEU A 102 3.00 8.13 -7.04
N ARG A 103 2.68 9.25 -7.70
CA ARG A 103 2.29 10.50 -7.01
C ARG A 103 1.06 10.25 -6.12
N TYR A 104 0.07 9.53 -6.61
CA TYR A 104 -1.11 9.18 -5.83
C TYR A 104 -0.77 8.35 -4.59
N THR A 105 -0.02 7.26 -4.77
CA THR A 105 0.36 6.34 -3.67
C THR A 105 1.12 7.03 -2.56
N LEU A 106 2.03 7.96 -2.90
CA LEU A 106 2.75 8.76 -1.89
C LEU A 106 1.80 9.64 -1.06
N ASN A 107 0.78 10.22 -1.70
CA ASN A 107 -0.21 11.05 -1.00
C ASN A 107 -1.28 10.23 -0.27
N ASN A 108 -1.53 8.99 -0.71
CA ASN A 108 -2.47 8.04 -0.09
C ASN A 108 -1.81 7.17 1.01
N SER A 109 -0.77 7.71 1.64
CA SER A 109 0.03 7.01 2.66
C SER A 109 -0.47 7.22 4.09
N VAL A 110 -1.45 8.10 4.33
CA VAL A 110 -1.92 8.46 5.68
C VAL A 110 -2.38 7.24 6.49
N TYR A 111 -3.29 6.42 5.94
CA TYR A 111 -3.77 5.21 6.64
C TYR A 111 -2.69 4.11 6.77
N PRO A 112 -1.93 3.77 5.71
CA PRO A 112 -0.78 2.87 5.82
C PRO A 112 0.22 3.27 6.90
N LEU A 113 0.64 4.55 6.91
CA LEU A 113 1.62 5.05 7.88
C LEU A 113 1.06 5.04 9.30
N LEU A 114 -0.21 5.46 9.48
CA LEU A 114 -0.87 5.40 10.77
C LEU A 114 -0.87 3.97 11.33
N PHE A 115 -1.23 2.99 10.50
CA PHE A 115 -1.20 1.59 10.90
C PHE A 115 0.21 1.10 11.23
N ILE A 116 1.21 1.40 10.40
CA ILE A 116 2.61 1.02 10.65
C ILE A 116 3.10 1.59 11.97
N CYS A 117 2.81 2.86 12.29
CA CYS A 117 3.17 3.48 13.56
C CYS A 117 2.53 2.76 14.76
N ILE A 118 1.23 2.45 14.68
CA ILE A 118 0.52 1.72 15.74
C ILE A 118 1.10 0.31 15.89
N TYR A 119 1.40 -0.35 14.78
CA TYR A 119 1.94 -1.69 14.79
C TYR A 119 3.35 -1.73 15.37
N PHE A 120 4.21 -0.78 15.02
CA PHE A 120 5.53 -0.64 15.63
C PHE A 120 5.47 -0.42 17.13
N TYR A 121 4.59 0.49 17.57
CA TYR A 121 4.36 0.70 19.00
C TYR A 121 3.91 -0.59 19.69
N SER A 122 3.00 -1.35 19.06
CA SER A 122 2.49 -2.61 19.61
C SER A 122 3.57 -3.69 19.67
N ILE A 123 4.41 -3.81 18.65
CA ILE A 123 5.57 -4.73 18.63
C ILE A 123 6.53 -4.37 19.77
N ILE A 124 6.90 -3.09 19.93
CA ILE A 124 7.80 -2.67 21.02
C ILE A 124 7.18 -3.04 22.36
N ARG A 125 5.91 -2.67 22.56
CA ARG A 125 5.20 -2.92 23.80
C ARG A 125 5.18 -4.42 24.14
N PHE A 126 4.94 -5.27 23.17
CA PHE A 126 4.83 -6.71 23.38
C PHE A 126 6.19 -7.40 23.49
N GLN A 127 7.07 -7.22 22.50
CA GLN A 127 8.35 -7.92 22.43
C GLN A 127 9.32 -7.49 23.53
N TYR A 128 9.34 -6.19 23.88
CA TYR A 128 10.27 -5.69 24.89
C TYR A 128 9.76 -5.92 26.32
N TYR A 129 8.48 -5.67 26.58
CA TYR A 129 7.95 -5.73 27.96
C TYR A 129 7.32 -7.08 28.32
N ALA A 130 6.73 -7.83 27.38
CA ALA A 130 6.10 -9.12 27.67
C ALA A 130 7.06 -10.29 27.39
N GLU A 131 7.71 -10.31 26.23
CA GLU A 131 8.64 -11.39 25.84
C GLU A 131 10.10 -11.15 26.28
N LEU A 132 10.37 -9.99 26.91
CA LEU A 132 11.69 -9.62 27.44
C LEU A 132 12.83 -9.73 26.42
N LYS A 133 12.52 -9.53 25.13
CA LYS A 133 13.51 -9.54 24.05
C LYS A 133 14.48 -8.37 24.18
N SER A 134 15.69 -8.58 23.68
CA SER A 134 16.68 -7.51 23.64
C SER A 134 16.23 -6.38 22.72
N PHE A 135 16.63 -5.16 23.04
CA PHE A 135 16.31 -3.98 22.20
C PHE A 135 16.78 -4.16 20.74
N VAL A 136 17.92 -4.81 20.55
CA VAL A 136 18.49 -5.11 19.22
C VAL A 136 17.60 -6.05 18.42
N GLU A 137 17.04 -7.08 19.06
CA GLU A 137 16.09 -8.00 18.40
C GLU A 137 14.81 -7.27 17.99
N VAL A 138 14.25 -6.43 18.85
CA VAL A 138 13.02 -5.66 18.55
C VAL A 138 13.23 -4.75 17.34
N ILE A 139 14.36 -4.04 17.27
CA ILE A 139 14.71 -3.23 16.08
C ILE A 139 14.87 -4.11 14.84
N THR A 140 15.49 -5.29 14.99
CA THR A 140 15.67 -6.25 13.89
C THR A 140 14.33 -6.71 13.34
N TYR A 141 13.33 -6.96 14.18
CA TYR A 141 11.97 -7.32 13.76
C TYR A 141 11.27 -6.17 13.02
N GLN A 142 11.42 -4.92 13.48
CA GLN A 142 10.89 -3.76 12.77
C GLN A 142 11.56 -3.56 11.41
N ALA A 143 12.88 -3.73 11.34
CA ALA A 143 13.63 -3.66 10.09
C ALA A 143 13.21 -4.78 9.12
N ALA A 144 12.97 -5.99 9.63
CA ALA A 144 12.43 -7.10 8.85
C ALA A 144 11.07 -6.76 8.24
N LEU A 145 10.19 -6.17 9.04
CA LEU A 145 8.85 -5.78 8.59
C LEU A 145 8.92 -4.72 7.48
N ILE A 146 9.75 -3.68 7.66
CA ILE A 146 9.92 -2.61 6.66
C ILE A 146 10.58 -3.12 5.39
N SER A 147 11.59 -4.00 5.51
CA SER A 147 12.22 -4.59 4.33
C SER A 147 11.25 -5.46 3.53
N GLY A 148 10.38 -6.23 4.20
CA GLY A 148 9.29 -6.98 3.56
C GLY A 148 8.30 -6.06 2.83
N ILE A 149 7.80 -5.01 3.50
CA ILE A 149 6.89 -4.03 2.87
C ILE A 149 7.56 -3.41 1.64
N SER A 150 8.81 -2.95 1.80
CA SER A 150 9.55 -2.26 0.74
C SER A 150 9.78 -3.16 -0.47
N LEU A 151 10.20 -4.42 -0.24
CA LEU A 151 10.38 -5.40 -1.31
C LEU A 151 9.07 -5.63 -2.07
N MET A 152 7.98 -5.86 -1.35
CA MET A 152 6.67 -6.09 -2.00
C MET A 152 6.20 -4.85 -2.78
N MET A 153 6.42 -3.64 -2.24
CA MET A 153 6.08 -2.40 -2.94
C MET A 153 6.93 -2.20 -4.21
N ILE A 154 8.23 -2.54 -4.18
CA ILE A 154 9.11 -2.49 -5.35
C ILE A 154 8.62 -3.46 -6.42
N ILE A 155 8.34 -4.72 -6.05
CA ILE A 155 7.83 -5.74 -6.97
C ILE A 155 6.51 -5.29 -7.60
N ALA A 156 5.57 -4.80 -6.79
CA ALA A 156 4.25 -4.42 -7.26
C ALA A 156 4.28 -3.19 -8.19
N VAL A 157 5.12 -2.19 -7.88
CA VAL A 157 5.33 -1.03 -8.76
C VAL A 157 6.01 -1.44 -10.06
N ALA A 158 7.06 -2.26 -10.00
CA ALA A 158 7.76 -2.75 -11.20
C ALA A 158 6.81 -3.54 -12.11
N GLY A 159 6.01 -4.44 -11.54
CA GLY A 159 5.00 -5.20 -12.28
C GLY A 159 3.93 -4.30 -12.90
N SER A 160 3.42 -3.31 -12.16
CA SER A 160 2.43 -2.36 -12.67
C SER A 160 2.95 -1.53 -13.85
N LEU A 161 4.23 -1.12 -13.83
CA LEU A 161 4.83 -0.35 -14.92
C LEU A 161 4.93 -1.18 -16.22
N ASN A 162 5.31 -2.45 -16.10
CA ASN A 162 5.45 -3.34 -17.27
C ASN A 162 4.11 -3.55 -17.99
N VAL A 163 3.01 -3.75 -17.24
CA VAL A 163 1.66 -3.90 -17.80
C VAL A 163 1.22 -2.66 -18.61
N HIS A 164 1.56 -1.46 -18.15
CA HIS A 164 1.23 -0.23 -18.88
C HIS A 164 2.04 -0.13 -20.18
N VAL A 165 3.33 -0.45 -20.15
CA VAL A 165 4.21 -0.43 -21.34
C VAL A 165 3.71 -1.41 -22.42
N GLU A 166 3.39 -2.64 -22.04
CA GLU A 166 2.85 -3.64 -22.97
C GLU A 166 1.54 -3.18 -23.63
N ARG A 167 0.62 -2.59 -22.84
CA ARG A 167 -0.64 -2.05 -23.36
C ARG A 167 -0.41 -0.91 -24.35
N PHE A 168 0.55 0.00 -24.09
CA PHE A 168 0.90 1.06 -25.04
C PHE A 168 1.49 0.52 -26.34
N ILE A 169 2.36 -0.50 -26.26
CA ILE A 169 2.93 -1.18 -27.44
C ILE A 169 1.81 -1.84 -28.25
N GLN A 170 0.86 -2.51 -27.59
CA GLN A 170 -0.27 -3.16 -28.23
C GLN A 170 -1.16 -2.14 -28.98
N ILE A 171 -1.54 -1.04 -28.34
CA ILE A 171 -2.35 0.04 -28.97
C ILE A 171 -1.62 0.62 -30.19
N ARG A 172 -0.30 0.86 -30.08
CA ARG A 172 0.52 1.34 -31.20
C ARG A 172 0.53 0.33 -32.36
N SER A 173 0.61 -0.97 -32.07
CA SER A 173 0.56 -2.02 -33.09
C SER A 173 -0.80 -2.11 -33.80
N LEU A 174 -1.91 -1.91 -33.07
CA LEU A 174 -3.27 -1.89 -33.62
C LEU A 174 -3.47 -0.67 -34.52
N ARG A 175 -3.01 0.51 -34.11
CA ARG A 175 -3.06 1.73 -34.92
C ARG A 175 -2.25 1.58 -36.21
N LYS A 176 -1.08 0.94 -36.15
CA LYS A 176 -0.25 0.69 -37.34
C LYS A 176 -0.95 -0.22 -38.34
N ARG A 177 -1.54 -1.33 -37.88
CA ARG A 177 -2.35 -2.24 -38.72
C ARG A 177 -3.54 -1.53 -39.39
N HIS A 178 -4.30 -0.76 -38.63
CA HIS A 178 -5.45 -0.01 -39.15
C HIS A 178 -5.04 1.04 -40.20
N THR A 179 -3.83 1.59 -40.09
CA THR A 179 -3.27 2.54 -41.07
C THR A 179 -2.82 1.83 -42.36
N GLU A 180 -2.24 0.63 -42.23
CA GLU A 180 -1.81 -0.18 -43.38
C GLU A 180 -3.01 -0.73 -44.17
N GLU A 181 -4.06 -1.19 -43.50
CA GLU A 181 -5.32 -1.61 -44.15
C GLU A 181 -5.98 -0.46 -44.92
N LYS A 182 -6.02 0.75 -44.33
CA LYS A 182 -6.59 1.94 -44.99
C LYS A 182 -5.80 2.35 -46.24
N LYS A 183 -4.48 2.15 -46.25
CA LYS A 183 -3.63 2.38 -47.43
C LYS A 183 -3.86 1.35 -48.53
N LYS A 184 -4.03 0.06 -48.17
CA LYS A 184 -4.33 -1.01 -49.13
C LYS A 184 -5.73 -0.88 -49.75
N GLY A 185 -6.72 -0.42 -48.99
CA GLY A 185 -8.07 -0.14 -49.53
C GLY A 185 -8.11 1.03 -50.51
N PHE A 186 -7.14 1.94 -50.46
CA PHE A 186 -7.00 3.07 -51.40
C PHE A 186 -6.21 2.73 -52.66
N SER A 187 -5.51 1.59 -52.73
CA SER A 187 -4.71 1.18 -53.90
C SER A 187 -5.47 0.27 -54.87
N VAL A 188 -6.78 0.10 -54.70
CA VAL A 188 -7.66 -0.74 -55.54
C VAL A 188 -8.61 0.12 -56.40
N PHE A 189 -8.40 1.45 -56.43
CA PHE A 189 -9.06 2.38 -57.34
C PHE A 189 -8.04 3.04 -58.25
#